data_AF-A0A538R1I9-F1
#
_entry.id   AF-A0A538R1I9-F1
#
_cell.length_a   1.000
_cell.length_b   1.000
_cell.length_c   1.000
_cell.angle_alpha   90.00
_cell.angle_beta   90.00
_cell.angle_gamma   90.00
#
_symmetry.space_group_name_H-M   'P 1'
#
loop_
_entity.id
_entity.type
_entity.pdbx_description
1 polymer ?
#
loop_
_entity_poly.entity_id
_entity_poly.type
_entity_poly.pdbx_seq_one_letter_code
_entity_poly.pdbx_strand_id
1 'polypeptide(L)'
;MSLHQLRVALGASVLLIGCGSAPRDPARARPPERRDPIPRTQGASCRAAADRMAVVIGEHAPDQPDGDIHERALFELRCETDHWSDETRSCLATITSDAEADGCLHTLTQTQQQALADDRARLRAERDGHAPE
;
A
#
# COMPACT_ATOMS: atom_id res chain seq x y z
N MET A 1 -15.66 7.62 46.08
CA MET A 1 -14.88 7.20 47.27
C MET A 1 -15.58 6.02 47.94
N SER A 2 -15.04 4.80 47.82
CA SER A 2 -15.04 3.82 48.92
C SER A 2 -14.10 2.66 48.55
N LEU A 3 -13.07 2.51 49.37
CA LEU A 3 -12.00 1.52 49.32
C LEU A 3 -12.44 0.23 50.00
N HIS A 4 -12.34 -0.92 49.34
CA HIS A 4 -12.08 -2.22 50.00
C HIS A 4 -11.16 -3.00 49.03
N GLN A 5 -9.84 -3.09 49.24
CA GLN A 5 -9.15 -3.96 50.22
C GLN A 5 -9.55 -5.44 49.97
N LEU A 6 -8.70 -6.44 49.83
CA LEU A 6 -7.26 -6.67 49.98
C LEU A 6 -7.09 -8.20 49.78
N ARG A 7 -5.85 -8.70 49.65
CA ARG A 7 -5.36 -10.08 49.97
C ARG A 7 -5.35 -11.08 48.81
N VAL A 8 -4.38 -11.98 48.62
CA VAL A 8 -3.14 -12.41 49.34
C VAL A 8 -2.44 -13.34 48.31
N ALA A 9 -1.20 -13.04 47.90
CA ALA A 9 0.07 -13.55 48.40
C ALA A 9 0.41 -15.03 48.11
N LEU A 10 1.66 -15.21 47.66
CA LEU A 10 2.59 -16.31 47.92
C LEU A 10 2.35 -17.68 47.26
N GLY A 11 3.35 -18.10 46.49
CA GLY A 11 3.49 -19.48 46.03
C GLY A 11 4.81 -19.74 45.30
N ALA A 12 5.94 -19.47 45.97
CA ALA A 12 7.23 -20.03 45.57
C ALA A 12 7.26 -21.52 45.97
N SER A 13 7.51 -22.43 45.03
CA SER A 13 7.92 -23.81 45.32
C SER A 13 8.68 -24.41 44.13
N VAL A 14 10.00 -24.51 44.28
CA VAL A 14 10.77 -25.75 44.50
C VAL A 14 11.19 -26.42 43.18
N LEU A 15 12.50 -26.36 42.96
CA LEU A 15 13.28 -27.14 42.01
C LEU A 15 13.06 -28.64 42.22
N LEU A 16 12.74 -29.35 41.13
CA LEU A 16 13.00 -30.78 41.00
C LEU A 16 14.02 -30.97 39.87
N ILE A 17 15.28 -31.14 40.27
CA ILE A 17 16.34 -31.68 39.40
C ILE A 17 16.12 -33.19 39.37
N GLY A 18 15.43 -33.66 38.33
CA GLY A 18 15.36 -35.07 37.99
C GLY A 18 16.43 -35.43 36.97
N CYS A 19 17.49 -36.12 37.39
CA CYS A 19 18.30 -36.92 36.49
C CYS A 19 17.48 -38.17 36.10
N GLY A 20 16.83 -38.11 34.94
CA GLY A 20 16.07 -39.22 34.37
C GLY A 20 16.53 -39.46 32.93
N SER A 21 17.20 -40.59 32.73
CA SER A 21 17.62 -41.15 31.44
C SER A 21 16.52 -41.11 30.37
N ALA A 22 16.76 -40.38 29.28
CA ALA A 22 15.86 -40.32 28.13
C ALA A 22 15.96 -41.60 27.27
N PRO A 23 14.83 -42.21 26.86
CA PRO A 23 14.80 -43.23 25.82
C PRO A 23 15.15 -42.61 24.46
N ARG A 24 15.83 -43.37 23.59
CA ARG A 24 16.00 -43.03 22.17
C ARG A 24 14.62 -42.92 21.51
N ASP A 25 14.27 -41.71 21.09
CA ASP A 25 13.07 -41.41 20.32
C ASP A 25 13.22 -41.99 18.89
N PRO A 26 12.33 -42.88 18.41
CA PRO A 26 12.34 -43.29 17.02
C PRO A 26 11.93 -42.09 16.18
N ALA A 27 12.81 -41.68 15.26
CA ALA A 27 12.65 -40.58 14.31
C ALA A 27 11.18 -40.32 13.95
N ARG A 28 10.55 -39.40 14.70
CA ARG A 28 9.23 -38.87 14.39
C ARG A 28 9.43 -38.08 13.10
N ALA A 29 8.91 -38.61 11.99
CA ALA A 29 8.89 -37.91 10.72
C ALA A 29 8.35 -36.49 10.98
N ARG A 30 9.23 -35.48 10.83
CA ARG A 30 8.84 -34.09 10.91
C ARG A 30 7.69 -33.90 9.91
N PRO A 31 6.56 -33.30 10.30
CA PRO A 31 5.58 -32.82 9.33
C PRO A 31 6.33 -32.01 8.27
N PRO A 32 5.99 -32.13 6.98
CA PRO A 32 6.63 -31.31 5.96
C PRO A 32 6.54 -29.86 6.43
N GLU A 33 7.70 -29.18 6.52
CA GLU A 33 7.78 -27.74 6.71
C GLU A 33 6.78 -27.12 5.74
N ARG A 34 5.75 -26.44 6.28
CA ARG A 34 4.88 -25.61 5.45
C ARG A 34 5.81 -24.72 4.67
N ARG A 35 5.88 -24.90 3.35
CA ARG A 35 6.56 -23.98 2.46
C ARG A 35 6.07 -22.60 2.85
N ASP A 36 7.00 -21.69 3.15
CA ASP A 36 6.67 -20.30 3.37
C ASP A 36 5.72 -19.84 2.26
N PRO A 37 4.63 -19.12 2.59
CA PRO A 37 3.77 -18.58 1.55
C PRO A 37 4.66 -17.78 0.61
N ILE A 38 4.62 -18.15 -0.68
CA ILE A 38 5.31 -17.42 -1.76
C ILE A 38 5.04 -15.94 -1.50
N PRO A 39 6.08 -15.09 -1.37
CA PRO A 39 5.87 -13.66 -1.13
C PRO A 39 4.92 -13.18 -2.22
N ARG A 40 3.73 -12.69 -1.82
CA ARG A 40 2.89 -11.96 -2.77
C ARG A 40 3.75 -10.78 -3.17
N THR A 41 4.26 -10.81 -4.41
CA THR A 41 5.03 -9.71 -4.95
C THR A 41 4.16 -8.48 -4.82
N GLN A 42 4.51 -7.58 -3.90
CA GLN A 42 3.83 -6.30 -3.79
C GLN A 42 3.87 -5.69 -5.18
N GLY A 43 2.72 -5.29 -5.70
CA GLY A 43 2.62 -4.66 -7.02
C GLY A 43 3.52 -3.43 -7.16
N ALA A 44 3.52 -2.80 -8.34
CA ALA A 44 4.33 -1.61 -8.60
C ALA A 44 4.16 -0.53 -7.50
N SER A 45 5.23 0.20 -7.17
CA SER A 45 5.13 1.28 -6.17
C SER A 45 4.23 2.42 -6.66
N CYS A 46 3.67 3.19 -5.73
CA CYS A 46 2.89 4.39 -6.08
C CYS A 46 3.70 5.37 -6.93
N ARG A 47 4.98 5.55 -6.60
CA ARG A 47 5.92 6.31 -7.43
C ARG A 47 6.01 5.79 -8.85
N ALA A 48 6.19 4.48 -9.05
CA ALA A 48 6.33 3.91 -10.39
C ALA A 48 5.05 4.10 -11.24
N ALA A 49 3.88 3.94 -10.62
CA ALA A 49 2.60 4.22 -11.27
C ALA A 49 2.45 5.71 -11.63
N ALA A 50 2.80 6.61 -10.71
CA ALA A 50 2.72 8.06 -10.90
C ALA A 50 3.71 8.56 -11.96
N ASP A 51 4.95 8.09 -11.94
CA ASP A 51 5.96 8.42 -12.94
C ASP A 51 5.48 8.01 -14.34
N ARG A 52 4.84 6.83 -14.46
CA ARG A 52 4.31 6.40 -15.76
C ARG A 52 3.12 7.22 -16.24
N MET A 53 2.20 7.56 -15.34
CA MET A 53 1.09 8.48 -15.64
C MET A 53 1.60 9.84 -16.15
N ALA A 54 2.63 10.39 -15.50
CA ALA A 54 3.21 11.67 -15.89
C ALA A 54 3.82 11.64 -17.29
N VAL A 55 4.49 10.54 -17.65
CA VAL A 55 5.03 10.37 -19.02
C VAL A 55 3.90 10.34 -20.05
N VAL A 56 2.84 9.57 -19.81
CA VAL A 56 1.71 9.49 -20.75
C VAL A 56 1.03 10.86 -20.88
N ILE A 57 0.78 11.57 -19.78
CA ILE A 57 0.17 12.90 -19.83
C ILE A 57 1.06 13.90 -20.58
N GLY A 58 2.36 13.93 -20.28
CA GLY A 58 3.31 14.85 -20.91
C GLY A 58 3.52 14.61 -22.40
N GLU A 59 3.42 13.36 -22.85
CA GLU A 59 3.41 13.01 -24.28
C GLU A 59 2.23 13.67 -25.03
N HIS A 60 1.09 13.88 -24.35
CA HIS A 60 -0.12 14.47 -24.93
C HIS A 60 -0.27 15.98 -24.65
N ALA A 61 0.52 16.55 -23.74
CA ALA A 61 0.53 17.98 -23.38
C ALA A 61 1.95 18.59 -23.38
N PRO A 62 2.68 18.57 -24.50
CA PRO A 62 4.10 18.97 -24.55
C PRO A 62 4.34 20.46 -24.26
N ASP A 63 3.30 21.29 -24.32
CA ASP A 63 3.33 22.72 -23.99
C ASP A 63 3.21 22.99 -22.48
N GLN A 64 2.99 21.96 -21.66
CA GLN A 64 2.71 22.08 -20.22
C GLN A 64 3.63 21.20 -19.35
N PRO A 65 4.97 21.36 -19.41
CA PRO A 65 5.92 20.50 -18.69
C PRO A 65 5.75 20.57 -17.16
N ASP A 66 5.32 21.70 -16.62
CA ASP A 66 5.04 21.84 -15.19
C ASP A 66 3.75 21.09 -14.77
N GLY A 67 2.82 20.91 -15.71
CA GLY A 67 1.59 20.15 -15.53
C GLY A 67 1.88 18.68 -15.20
N ASP A 68 2.91 18.11 -15.83
CA ASP A 68 3.33 16.73 -15.59
C ASP A 68 3.85 16.53 -14.16
N ILE A 69 4.56 17.52 -13.61
CA ILE A 69 5.10 17.46 -12.24
C ILE A 69 3.95 17.45 -11.22
N HIS A 70 2.93 18.29 -11.45
CA HIS A 70 1.80 18.43 -10.53
C HIS A 70 0.87 17.21 -10.62
N GLU A 71 0.60 16.73 -11.84
CA GLU A 71 -0.17 15.49 -12.06
C GLU A 71 0.58 14.29 -11.43
N ARG A 72 1.89 14.16 -11.64
CA ARG A 72 2.70 13.11 -11.00
C ARG A 72 2.56 13.11 -9.48
N ALA A 73 2.73 14.28 -8.86
CA ALA A 73 2.62 14.42 -7.40
C ALA A 73 1.21 14.06 -6.90
N LEU A 74 0.17 14.45 -7.64
CA LEU A 74 -1.21 14.09 -7.34
C LEU A 74 -1.44 12.58 -7.43
N PHE A 75 -0.97 11.91 -8.48
CA PHE A 75 -1.11 10.45 -8.62
C PHE A 75 -0.36 9.68 -7.52
N GLU A 76 0.86 10.11 -7.17
CA GLU A 76 1.64 9.50 -6.08
C GLU A 76 0.88 9.66 -4.74
N LEU A 77 0.41 10.88 -4.43
CA LEU A 77 -0.34 11.19 -3.21
C LEU A 77 -1.65 10.39 -3.09
N ARG A 78 -2.46 10.34 -4.15
CA ARG A 78 -3.73 9.58 -4.14
C ARG A 78 -3.47 8.10 -3.94
N CYS A 79 -2.51 7.55 -4.66
CA CYS A 79 -2.15 6.15 -4.54
C CYS A 79 -1.77 5.75 -3.11
N GLU A 80 -0.98 6.59 -2.43
CA GLU A 80 -0.56 6.35 -1.05
C GLU A 80 -1.70 6.54 -0.05
N THR A 81 -2.46 7.62 -0.18
CA THR A 81 -3.55 7.99 0.74
C THR A 81 -4.72 7.03 0.66
N ASP A 82 -5.06 6.60 -0.56
CA ASP A 82 -6.22 5.75 -0.82
C ASP A 82 -5.88 4.26 -0.79
N HIS A 83 -4.61 3.91 -0.58
CA HIS A 83 -4.10 2.54 -0.62
C HIS A 83 -4.55 1.77 -1.87
N TRP A 84 -4.20 2.30 -3.05
CA TRP A 84 -4.56 1.66 -4.31
C TRP A 84 -4.07 0.22 -4.37
N SER A 85 -4.90 -0.63 -4.97
CA SER A 85 -4.63 -2.07 -5.06
C SER A 85 -3.34 -2.33 -5.85
N ASP A 86 -2.68 -3.45 -5.54
CA ASP A 86 -1.49 -3.90 -6.28
C ASP A 86 -1.78 -4.08 -7.78
N GLU A 87 -2.99 -4.50 -8.12
CA GLU A 87 -3.48 -4.64 -9.49
C GLU A 87 -3.57 -3.28 -10.19
N THR A 88 -4.22 -2.29 -9.57
CA THR A 88 -4.34 -0.93 -10.11
C THR A 88 -2.97 -0.29 -10.29
N ARG A 89 -2.09 -0.40 -9.29
CA ARG A 89 -0.72 0.15 -9.36
C ARG A 89 0.09 -0.51 -10.47
N SER A 90 0.00 -1.83 -10.61
CA SER A 90 0.71 -2.57 -11.66
C SER A 90 0.17 -2.24 -13.06
N CYS A 91 -1.15 -2.09 -13.20
CA CYS A 91 -1.77 -1.64 -14.45
C CYS A 91 -1.21 -0.27 -14.87
N LEU A 92 -1.30 0.72 -13.97
CA LEU A 92 -0.83 2.09 -14.21
C LEU A 92 0.68 2.19 -14.45
N ALA A 93 1.48 1.30 -13.88
CA ALA A 93 2.93 1.28 -14.14
C ALA A 93 3.29 0.80 -15.56
N THR A 94 2.34 0.24 -16.32
CA THR A 94 2.58 -0.38 -17.63
C THR A 94 1.84 0.28 -18.80
N ILE A 95 0.99 1.27 -18.53
CA ILE A 95 0.21 1.98 -19.56
C ILE A 95 1.10 2.66 -20.60
N THR A 96 0.55 2.86 -21.78
CA THR A 96 1.19 3.52 -22.92
C THR A 96 0.31 4.57 -23.60
N SER A 97 -0.93 4.72 -23.12
CA SER A 97 -1.89 5.68 -23.66
C SER A 97 -2.88 6.14 -22.60
N ASP A 98 -3.56 7.26 -22.85
CA ASP A 98 -4.64 7.76 -21.99
C ASP A 98 -5.80 6.76 -21.85
N ALA A 99 -6.14 6.05 -22.93
CA ALA A 99 -7.21 5.05 -22.90
C ALA A 99 -6.88 3.86 -21.98
N GLU A 100 -5.62 3.44 -21.94
CA GLU A 100 -5.15 2.42 -20.99
C GLU A 100 -5.13 2.95 -19.56
N ALA A 101 -4.72 4.22 -19.37
CA ALA A 101 -4.79 4.89 -18.07
C ALA A 101 -6.22 4.90 -17.51
N ASP A 102 -7.19 5.32 -18.32
CA ASP A 102 -8.62 5.34 -17.96
C ASP A 102 -9.13 3.93 -17.62
N GLY A 103 -8.73 2.94 -18.42
CA GLY A 103 -9.03 1.52 -18.16
C GLY A 103 -8.51 1.05 -16.80
N CYS A 104 -7.27 1.41 -16.44
CA CYS A 104 -6.71 1.11 -15.14
C CYS A 104 -7.44 1.85 -14.01
N LEU A 105 -7.78 3.13 -14.19
CA LEU A 105 -8.47 3.95 -13.19
C LEU A 105 -9.89 3.45 -12.90
N HIS A 106 -10.56 2.77 -13.85
CA HIS A 106 -11.85 2.12 -13.60
C HIS A 106 -11.79 0.99 -12.56
N THR A 107 -10.61 0.46 -12.23
CA THR A 107 -10.43 -0.53 -11.15
C THR A 107 -10.51 0.08 -9.75
N LEU A 108 -10.40 1.41 -9.64
CA LEU A 108 -10.56 2.13 -8.38
C LEU A 108 -12.01 2.06 -7.89
N THR A 109 -12.19 2.17 -6.58
CA THR A 109 -13.53 2.35 -6.01
C THR A 109 -14.12 3.69 -6.45
N GLN A 110 -15.45 3.81 -6.45
CA GLN A 110 -16.13 5.05 -6.83
C GLN A 110 -15.66 6.24 -6.00
N THR A 111 -15.43 6.06 -4.70
CA THR A 111 -14.92 7.11 -3.80
C THR A 111 -13.51 7.57 -4.20
N GLN A 112 -12.63 6.64 -4.57
CA GLN A 112 -11.27 6.97 -5.02
C GLN A 112 -11.29 7.69 -6.37
N GLN A 113 -12.13 7.26 -7.31
CA GLN A 113 -12.31 7.94 -8.59
C GLN A 113 -12.81 9.38 -8.41
N GLN A 114 -13.80 9.58 -7.53
CA GLN A 114 -14.34 10.91 -7.27
C GLN A 114 -13.28 11.83 -6.65
N ALA A 115 -12.56 11.34 -5.64
CA ALA A 115 -11.54 12.16 -4.97
C ALA A 115 -10.37 12.52 -5.91
N LEU A 116 -9.97 11.59 -6.79
CA LEU A 116 -9.01 11.86 -7.85
C LEU A 116 -9.53 12.93 -8.82
N ALA A 117 -10.80 12.82 -9.25
CA ALA A 117 -11.42 13.79 -10.16
C ALA A 117 -11.52 15.20 -9.54
N ASP A 118 -11.89 15.28 -8.26
CA ASP A 118 -11.99 16.55 -7.52
C ASP A 118 -10.62 17.22 -7.39
N ASP A 119 -9.57 16.45 -7.05
CA ASP A 119 -8.21 16.98 -6.94
C ASP A 119 -7.66 17.44 -8.30
N ARG A 120 -7.94 16.71 -9.39
CA ARG A 120 -7.58 17.15 -10.76
C ARG A 120 -8.33 18.39 -11.19
N ALA A 121 -9.62 18.50 -10.86
CA ALA A 121 -10.41 19.69 -11.13
C ALA A 121 -9.86 20.90 -10.39
N ARG A 122 -9.45 20.73 -9.12
CA ARG A 122 -8.80 21.78 -8.33
C ARG A 122 -7.49 22.23 -8.96
N LEU A 123 -6.60 21.31 -9.35
CA LEU A 123 -5.32 21.66 -10.00
C LEU A 123 -5.52 22.45 -11.30
N ARG A 124 -6.52 22.07 -12.12
CA ARG A 124 -6.86 22.81 -13.34
C ARG A 124 -7.34 24.22 -13.02
N ALA A 125 -8.24 24.37 -12.05
CA ALA A 125 -8.74 25.68 -11.63
C ALA A 125 -7.63 26.58 -11.07
N GLU A 126 -6.70 26.01 -10.30
CA GLU A 126 -5.53 26.74 -9.80
C GLU A 126 -4.65 27.22 -10.96
N ARG A 127 -4.33 26.36 -11.92
CA ARG A 127 -3.54 26.73 -13.10
C ARG A 127 -4.19 27.84 -13.91
N ASP A 128 -5.49 27.70 -14.19
CA ASP A 128 -6.22 28.66 -15.03
C ASP A 128 -6.38 30.02 -14.31
N GLY A 129 -6.48 30.01 -12.98
CA GLY A 129 -6.52 31.23 -12.16
C GLY A 129 -5.17 31.93 -11.95
N HIS A 130 -4.05 31.26 -12.26
CA HIS A 130 -2.69 31.82 -12.20
C HIS A 130 -2.19 32.36 -13.56
N ALA A 131 -3.02 32.39 -14.60
CA ALA A 131 -2.66 33.02 -15.86
C ALA A 131 -2.45 34.54 -15.67
N PRO A 132 -1.25 35.10 -15.96
CA PRO A 132 -1.03 36.54 -15.85
C PRO A 132 -1.89 37.29 -16.88
N GLU A 133 -2.67 38.28 -16.42
CA GLU A 133 -3.39 39.23 -17.29
C GLU A 133 -2.45 40.09 -18.15
#